data_AF-A0A4Y7M4U9-F1
#
_entry.id   AF-A0A4Y7M4U9-F1
#
_cell.length_a   1.000
_cell.length_b   1.000
_cell.length_c   1.000
_cell.angle_alpha   90.00
_cell.angle_beta   90.00
_cell.angle_gamma   90.00
#
_symmetry.space_group_name_H-M   'P 1'
#
loop_
_entity.id
_entity.type
_entity.pdbx_description
1 polymer ?
#
loop_
_entity_poly.entity_id
_entity_poly.type
_entity_poly.pdbx_seq_one_letter_code
_entity_poly.pdbx_strand_id
1 'polypeptide(L)'
;MPKKFDGENSKVAVAKARKDAVKQAEQKKKEEKKEEEFWKDDDKNVQKKLQRKDEKEKKRIEQLEKKNTLKSLADQEMESIKVQPKQASSKISRLQIQAELEKREAAAKGKGTPSKVVPLENLEAPIPENINRVVIDGEVASSVDEAIQVLRIADSPADVERHPEKRMKASYTAFEERNLPRLREENPNMRLSQIKQMLHREWLKSPENPLNASHSHYNKKP
;
A
#
# COMPACT_ATOMS: atom_id res chain seq x y z
N MET A 1 52.17 30.42 3.98
CA MET A 1 51.24 31.55 4.25
C MET A 1 49.82 31.08 3.96
N PRO A 2 48.86 31.17 4.90
CA PRO A 2 47.48 30.73 4.65
C PRO A 2 46.81 31.65 3.62
N LYS A 3 46.26 31.06 2.56
CA LYS A 3 45.59 31.76 1.46
C LYS A 3 44.32 32.44 2.00
N LYS A 4 44.35 33.76 2.16
CA LYS A 4 43.17 34.56 2.55
C LYS A 4 42.17 34.48 1.40
N PHE A 5 40.95 34.04 1.71
CA PHE A 5 39.85 33.97 0.75
C PHE A 5 39.06 35.27 0.92
N ASP A 6 39.12 36.17 -0.06
CA ASP A 6 38.54 37.54 -0.01
C ASP A 6 37.01 37.56 -0.17
N GLY A 7 36.31 36.58 0.40
CA GLY A 7 34.86 36.47 0.36
C GLY A 7 34.32 35.48 1.38
N GLU A 8 33.03 35.58 1.71
CA GLU A 8 32.41 34.58 2.59
C GLU A 8 32.46 33.19 1.95
N ASN A 9 32.97 32.22 2.70
CA ASN A 9 33.04 30.83 2.26
C ASN A 9 31.63 30.31 1.92
N SER A 10 31.41 29.90 0.67
CA SER A 10 30.12 29.40 0.15
C SER A 10 29.45 28.38 1.09
N LYS A 11 30.21 27.49 1.73
CA LYS A 11 29.65 26.52 2.69
C LYS A 11 29.11 27.18 3.97
N VAL A 12 29.78 28.23 4.44
CA VAL A 12 29.36 29.01 5.61
C VAL A 12 28.13 29.85 5.25
N ALA A 13 28.07 30.43 4.05
CA ALA A 13 26.89 31.15 3.57
C ALA A 13 25.65 30.23 3.48
N VAL A 14 25.80 29.03 2.92
CA VAL A 14 24.70 28.03 2.85
C VAL A 14 24.28 27.56 4.25
N ALA A 15 25.22 27.38 5.18
CA ALA A 15 24.91 27.00 6.56
C ALA A 15 24.17 28.11 7.33
N LYS A 16 24.56 29.37 7.16
CA LYS A 16 23.84 30.54 7.69
C LYS A 16 22.43 30.62 7.09
N ALA A 17 22.29 30.54 5.77
CA ALA A 17 21.00 30.56 5.08
C ALA A 17 20.04 29.47 5.57
N ARG A 18 20.52 28.25 5.84
CA ARG A 18 19.69 27.17 6.42
C ARG A 18 19.23 27.49 7.84
N LYS A 19 20.13 28.02 8.68
CA LYS A 19 19.77 28.42 10.05
C LYS A 19 18.77 29.56 10.04
N ASP A 20 18.93 30.52 9.15
CA ASP A 20 18.02 31.65 9.01
C ASP A 20 16.66 31.21 8.44
N ALA A 21 16.64 30.28 7.48
CA ALA A 21 15.39 29.70 6.97
C ALA A 21 14.61 28.93 8.06
N VAL A 22 15.30 28.16 8.92
CA VAL A 22 14.65 27.48 10.05
C VAL A 22 14.10 28.49 11.05
N LYS A 23 14.88 29.52 11.40
CA LYS A 23 14.41 30.59 12.31
C LYS A 23 13.21 31.34 11.74
N GLN A 24 13.23 31.68 10.45
CA GLN A 24 12.12 32.33 9.77
C GLN A 24 10.89 31.42 9.72
N ALA A 25 11.05 30.11 9.47
CA ALA A 25 9.94 29.17 9.49
C ALA A 25 9.33 29.03 10.89
N GLU A 26 10.14 29.02 11.95
CA GLU A 26 9.67 29.03 13.33
C GLU A 26 8.98 30.34 13.72
N GLN A 27 9.51 31.48 13.27
CA GLN A 27 8.88 32.79 13.47
C GLN A 27 7.54 32.87 12.75
N LYS A 28 7.47 32.47 11.48
CA LYS A 28 6.21 32.40 10.72
C LYS A 28 5.20 31.49 11.39
N LYS A 29 5.59 30.29 11.83
CA LYS A 29 4.69 29.41 12.60
C LYS A 29 4.21 30.03 13.90
N LYS A 30 5.04 30.82 14.58
CA LYS A 30 4.65 31.54 15.80
C LYS A 30 3.73 32.71 15.49
N GLU A 31 3.96 33.42 14.40
CA GLU A 31 3.10 34.52 13.91
C GLU A 31 1.76 33.97 13.45
N GLU A 32 1.73 32.94 12.61
CA GLU A 32 0.51 32.23 12.17
C GLU A 32 -0.31 31.75 13.37
N LYS A 33 0.32 31.14 14.38
CA LYS A 33 -0.38 30.72 15.61
C LYS A 33 -0.96 31.90 16.38
N LYS A 34 -0.22 33.01 16.47
CA LYS A 34 -0.72 34.23 17.14
C LYS A 34 -1.84 34.88 16.36
N GLU A 35 -1.77 34.87 15.02
CA GLU A 35 -2.83 35.36 14.15
C GLU A 35 -4.07 34.48 14.24
N GLU A 36 -3.91 33.15 14.21
CA GLU A 36 -5.00 32.19 14.42
C GLU A 36 -5.65 32.38 15.79
N GLU A 37 -4.85 32.54 16.84
CA GLU A 37 -5.33 32.82 18.20
C GLU A 37 -6.02 34.19 18.29
N PHE A 38 -5.46 35.22 17.64
CA PHE A 38 -6.04 36.56 17.58
C PHE A 38 -7.38 36.59 16.84
N TRP A 39 -7.51 35.81 15.77
CA TRP A 39 -8.73 35.69 14.96
C TRP A 39 -9.69 34.60 15.46
N LYS A 40 -9.40 33.97 16.60
CA LYS A 40 -10.28 32.97 17.17
C LYS A 40 -11.57 33.61 17.69
N ASP A 41 -12.70 33.17 17.17
CA ASP A 41 -14.02 33.61 17.63
C ASP A 41 -14.53 32.71 18.77
N ASP A 42 -14.56 33.27 19.99
CA ASP A 42 -15.03 32.61 21.21
C ASP A 42 -16.52 32.93 21.52
N ASP A 43 -17.32 33.47 20.58
CA ASP A 43 -18.75 33.67 20.80
C ASP A 43 -19.48 32.33 21.02
N LYS A 44 -19.94 32.13 22.27
CA LYS A 44 -20.72 30.97 22.71
C LYS A 44 -21.90 30.64 21.79
N ASN A 45 -22.58 31.64 21.23
CA ASN A 45 -23.74 31.43 20.38
C ASN A 45 -23.36 30.88 19.00
N VAL A 46 -22.25 31.37 18.43
CA VAL A 46 -21.69 30.88 17.16
C VAL A 46 -21.16 29.46 17.35
N GLN A 47 -20.38 29.22 18.40
CA GLN A 47 -19.88 27.88 18.74
C GLN A 47 -21.00 26.86 18.94
N LYS A 48 -22.07 27.23 19.66
CA LYS A 48 -23.24 26.36 19.85
C LYS A 48 -24.01 26.10 18.55
N LYS A 49 -24.05 27.07 17.61
CA LYS A 49 -24.63 26.87 16.28
C LYS A 49 -23.78 25.93 15.43
N LEU A 50 -22.45 26.06 15.48
CA LEU A 50 -21.50 25.19 14.77
C LEU A 50 -21.59 23.75 15.29
N GLN A 51 -21.53 23.56 16.61
CA GLN A 51 -21.69 22.25 17.24
C GLN A 51 -23.02 21.57 16.85
N ARG A 52 -24.13 22.31 16.85
CA ARG A 52 -25.43 21.77 16.40
C ARG A 52 -25.45 21.40 14.91
N LYS A 53 -24.67 22.05 14.06
CA LYS A 53 -24.52 21.68 12.65
C LYS A 53 -23.64 20.44 12.53
N ASP A 54 -22.49 20.41 13.18
CA ASP A 54 -21.56 19.29 13.17
C ASP A 54 -22.21 18.01 13.71
N GLU A 55 -23.00 18.10 14.79
CA GLU A 55 -23.74 16.95 15.33
C GLU A 55 -24.82 16.44 14.37
N LYS A 56 -25.48 17.33 13.61
CA LYS A 56 -26.47 16.93 12.60
C LYS A 56 -25.80 16.27 11.40
N GLU A 57 -24.67 16.81 10.96
CA GLU A 57 -23.88 16.24 9.86
C GLU A 57 -23.29 14.89 10.24
N LYS A 58 -22.70 14.76 11.45
CA LYS A 58 -22.23 13.49 11.98
C LYS A 58 -23.33 12.44 12.04
N LYS A 59 -24.51 12.78 12.61
CA LYS A 59 -25.65 11.87 12.65
C LYS A 59 -26.13 11.47 11.24
N ARG A 60 -26.10 12.39 10.28
CA ARG A 60 -26.47 12.09 8.89
C ARG A 60 -25.46 11.14 8.24
N ILE A 61 -24.16 11.36 8.46
CA ILE A 61 -23.08 10.51 7.95
C ILE A 61 -23.18 9.12 8.57
N GLU A 62 -23.30 9.01 9.89
CA GLU A 62 -23.47 7.74 10.61
C GLU A 62 -24.69 6.96 10.11
N GLN A 63 -25.81 7.65 9.83
CA GLN A 63 -27.00 7.00 9.25
C GLN A 63 -26.78 6.50 7.83
N LEU A 64 -26.04 7.26 7.00
CA LEU A 64 -25.70 6.84 5.65
C LEU A 64 -24.73 5.66 5.67
N GLU A 65 -23.72 5.68 6.54
CA GLU A 65 -22.79 4.57 6.76
C GLU A 65 -23.52 3.33 7.26
N LYS A 66 -24.45 3.47 8.22
CA LYS A 66 -25.29 2.37 8.69
C LYS A 66 -26.18 1.79 7.58
N LYS A 67 -26.72 2.64 6.70
CA LYS A 67 -27.50 2.18 5.55
C LYS A 67 -26.63 1.48 4.50
N ASN A 68 -25.45 2.02 4.23
CA ASN A 68 -24.51 1.44 3.28
C ASN A 68 -23.98 0.08 3.75
N THR A 69 -23.64 -0.03 5.04
CA THR A 69 -23.21 -1.30 5.65
C THR A 69 -24.34 -2.34 5.62
N LEU A 70 -25.57 -1.96 5.98
CA LEU A 70 -26.73 -2.85 5.90
C LEU A 70 -27.03 -3.29 4.46
N LYS A 71 -26.94 -2.37 3.50
CA LYS A 71 -27.10 -2.70 2.07
C LYS A 71 -26.02 -3.68 1.59
N SER A 72 -24.75 -3.42 1.92
CA SER A 72 -23.65 -4.32 1.54
C SER A 72 -23.81 -5.71 2.13
N LEU A 73 -24.32 -5.83 3.36
CA LEU A 73 -24.58 -7.13 3.99
C LEU A 73 -25.73 -7.85 3.28
N ALA A 74 -26.82 -7.15 2.95
CA ALA A 74 -27.94 -7.72 2.20
C ALA A 74 -27.53 -8.17 0.78
N ASP A 75 -26.67 -7.41 0.11
CA ASP A 75 -26.15 -7.78 -1.21
C ASP A 75 -25.27 -9.05 -1.12
N GLN A 76 -24.44 -9.19 -0.07
CA GLN A 76 -23.66 -10.41 0.20
C GLN A 76 -24.56 -11.63 0.48
N GLU A 77 -25.63 -11.46 1.25
CA GLU A 77 -26.61 -12.53 1.49
C GLU A 77 -27.29 -12.97 0.18
N MET A 78 -27.71 -12.03 -0.66
CA MET A 78 -28.31 -12.32 -1.96
C MET A 78 -27.34 -13.00 -2.93
N GLU A 79 -26.06 -12.64 -2.91
CA GLU A 79 -25.03 -13.32 -3.70
C GLU A 79 -24.82 -14.76 -3.23
N SER A 80 -24.83 -15.02 -1.92
CA SER A 80 -24.70 -16.38 -1.38
C SER A 80 -25.90 -17.28 -1.72
N ILE A 81 -27.10 -16.71 -1.83
CA ILE A 81 -28.33 -17.43 -2.15
C ILE A 81 -28.51 -17.62 -3.66
N LYS A 82 -27.81 -16.83 -4.50
CA LYS A 82 -27.93 -16.91 -5.95
C LYS A 82 -27.27 -18.19 -6.47
N VAL A 83 -28.05 -19.28 -6.46
CA VAL A 83 -27.68 -20.56 -7.05
C VAL A 83 -27.36 -20.33 -8.53
N GLN A 84 -26.13 -20.68 -8.93
CA GLN A 84 -25.70 -20.62 -10.32
C GLN A 84 -26.74 -21.31 -11.21
N PRO A 85 -27.19 -20.68 -12.32
CA PRO A 85 -28.14 -21.31 -13.23
C PRO A 85 -27.52 -22.60 -13.73
N LYS A 86 -28.18 -23.74 -13.42
CA LYS A 86 -27.76 -25.05 -13.90
C LYS A 86 -27.57 -24.96 -15.41
N GLN A 87 -26.33 -25.18 -15.87
CA GLN A 87 -26.02 -25.28 -17.29
C GLN A 87 -27.00 -26.27 -17.93
N ALA A 88 -27.68 -25.83 -18.99
CA ALA A 88 -28.58 -26.70 -19.75
C ALA A 88 -27.79 -27.94 -20.18
N SER A 89 -28.25 -29.12 -19.75
CA SER A 89 -27.62 -30.40 -20.08
C SER A 89 -27.56 -30.53 -21.60
N SER A 90 -26.37 -30.36 -22.18
CA SER A 90 -26.13 -30.71 -23.57
C SER A 90 -26.37 -32.22 -23.73
N LYS A 91 -27.02 -32.62 -24.84
CA LYS A 91 -27.40 -34.01 -25.08
C LYS A 91 -26.16 -34.89 -25.10
N ILE A 92 -25.98 -35.69 -24.06
CA ILE A 92 -24.87 -36.62 -23.89
C ILE A 92 -25.06 -37.78 -24.87
N SER A 93 -24.03 -38.09 -25.66
CA SER A 93 -24.04 -39.20 -26.61
C SER A 93 -24.02 -40.55 -25.89
N ARG A 94 -24.72 -41.56 -26.44
CA ARG A 94 -24.86 -42.91 -25.85
C ARG A 94 -23.53 -43.57 -25.48
N LEU A 95 -22.47 -43.29 -26.25
CA LEU A 95 -21.10 -43.77 -25.99
C LEU A 95 -20.52 -43.22 -24.68
N GLN A 96 -20.83 -41.96 -24.35
CA GLN A 96 -20.35 -41.31 -23.14
C GLN A 96 -21.11 -41.81 -21.89
N ILE A 97 -22.38 -42.19 -22.05
CA ILE A 97 -23.17 -42.85 -21.01
C ILE A 97 -22.61 -44.25 -20.70
N GLN A 98 -22.24 -45.02 -21.73
CA GLN A 98 -21.63 -46.35 -21.54
C GLN A 98 -20.26 -46.26 -20.87
N ALA A 99 -19.42 -45.30 -21.26
CA ALA A 99 -18.11 -45.08 -20.64
C ALA A 99 -18.22 -44.71 -19.16
N GLU A 100 -19.20 -43.87 -18.80
CA GLU A 100 -19.44 -43.48 -17.40
C GLU A 100 -19.99 -44.65 -16.56
N LEU A 101 -20.87 -45.47 -17.15
CA LEU A 101 -21.40 -46.68 -16.50
C LEU A 101 -20.29 -47.70 -16.25
N GLU A 102 -19.43 -47.97 -17.23
CA GLU A 102 -18.32 -48.92 -17.10
C GLU A 102 -17.30 -48.46 -16.06
N LYS A 103 -17.01 -47.15 -16.03
CA LYS A 103 -16.14 -46.53 -15.01
C LYS A 103 -16.74 -46.64 -13.60
N ARG A 104 -18.06 -46.50 -13.47
CA ARG A 104 -18.78 -46.64 -12.19
C ARG A 104 -18.90 -48.11 -11.76
N GLU A 105 -19.02 -49.03 -12.70
CA GLU A 105 -19.06 -50.47 -12.45
C GLU A 105 -17.68 -51.03 -12.06
N ALA A 106 -16.60 -50.50 -12.66
CA ALA A 106 -15.23 -50.78 -12.25
C ALA A 106 -14.94 -50.27 -10.83
N ALA A 107 -15.46 -49.09 -10.46
CA ALA A 107 -15.36 -48.57 -9.10
C ALA A 107 -16.18 -49.39 -8.09
N ALA A 108 -17.31 -49.98 -8.51
CA ALA A 108 -18.16 -50.82 -7.66
C ALA A 108 -17.59 -52.24 -7.43
N LYS A 109 -16.88 -52.81 -8.41
CA LYS A 109 -16.20 -54.12 -8.27
C LYS A 109 -14.97 -54.10 -7.35
N GLY A 110 -14.51 -52.92 -6.93
CA GLY A 110 -13.37 -52.74 -6.02
C GLY A 110 -13.70 -52.76 -4.52
N LYS A 111 -14.99 -52.86 -4.13
CA LYS A 111 -15.40 -52.88 -2.71
C LYS A 111 -16.27 -54.08 -2.41
N GLY A 112 -15.63 -55.18 -2.03
CA GLY A 112 -16.28 -56.29 -1.35
C GLY A 112 -16.83 -55.85 0.01
N THR A 113 -18.09 -56.16 0.25
CA THR A 113 -18.79 -55.97 1.53
C THR A 113 -18.33 -56.99 2.57
N PRO A 114 -18.37 -56.62 3.87
CA PRO A 114 -18.96 -57.55 4.82
C PRO A 114 -20.08 -56.92 5.68
N SER A 115 -20.76 -57.81 6.39
CA SER A 115 -22.14 -57.76 6.89
C SER A 115 -22.42 -56.88 8.12
N LYS A 116 -23.69 -56.42 8.16
CA LYS A 116 -24.50 -55.83 9.25
C LYS A 116 -23.99 -55.97 10.70
N VAL A 117 -23.78 -54.82 11.36
CA VAL A 117 -24.02 -54.58 12.80
C VAL A 117 -24.45 -53.11 12.98
N VAL A 118 -25.64 -52.88 13.56
CA VAL A 118 -26.23 -51.65 14.15
C VAL A 118 -26.04 -50.32 13.37
N PRO A 119 -27.11 -49.69 12.83
CA PRO A 119 -27.04 -48.36 12.23
C PRO A 119 -26.68 -47.27 13.27
N LEU A 120 -25.39 -46.97 13.39
CA LEU A 120 -24.89 -45.69 13.87
C LEU A 120 -24.69 -44.77 12.65
N GLU A 121 -25.76 -44.60 11.87
CA GLU A 121 -25.81 -43.66 10.75
C GLU A 121 -25.88 -42.26 11.36
N ASN A 122 -24.72 -41.63 11.58
CA ASN A 122 -24.47 -40.17 11.58
C ASN A 122 -23.03 -39.84 12.06
N LEU A 123 -22.02 -40.63 11.67
CA LEU A 123 -20.61 -40.25 11.87
C LEU A 123 -19.94 -39.74 10.59
N GLU A 124 -20.69 -39.70 9.49
CA GLU A 124 -20.23 -39.23 8.17
C GLU A 124 -21.00 -37.97 7.72
N ALA A 125 -21.58 -37.22 8.67
CA ALA A 125 -21.79 -35.81 8.42
C ALA A 125 -20.40 -35.16 8.42
N PRO A 126 -19.95 -34.50 7.32
CA PRO A 126 -18.71 -33.76 7.37
C PRO A 126 -18.79 -32.79 8.55
N ILE A 127 -17.82 -32.90 9.45
CA ILE A 127 -17.71 -32.02 10.62
C ILE A 127 -17.85 -30.58 10.09
N PRO A 128 -18.79 -29.77 10.60
CA PRO A 128 -18.95 -28.41 10.11
C PRO A 128 -17.62 -27.69 10.25
N GLU A 129 -17.15 -27.08 9.17
CA GLU A 129 -15.85 -26.41 9.17
C GLU A 129 -15.83 -25.36 10.27
N ASN A 130 -14.76 -25.38 11.06
CA ASN A 130 -14.59 -24.40 12.12
C ASN A 130 -14.43 -23.03 11.46
N ILE A 131 -15.45 -22.17 11.59
CA ILE A 131 -15.52 -20.83 10.99
C ILE A 131 -14.29 -19.99 11.36
N ASN A 132 -13.67 -20.26 12.51
CA ASN A 132 -12.44 -19.60 12.96
C ASN A 132 -11.15 -20.08 12.25
N ARG A 133 -11.24 -21.09 11.38
CA ARG A 133 -10.14 -21.67 10.58
C ARG A 133 -10.40 -21.61 9.07
N VAL A 134 -11.48 -20.95 8.64
CA VAL A 134 -11.75 -20.79 7.21
C VAL A 134 -10.69 -19.86 6.64
N VAL A 135 -9.87 -20.37 5.72
CA VAL A 135 -9.00 -19.53 4.90
C VAL A 135 -9.94 -18.80 3.94
N ILE A 136 -10.21 -17.54 4.24
CA ILE A 136 -11.02 -16.68 3.38
C ILE A 136 -10.25 -16.55 2.06
N ASP A 137 -10.87 -16.94 0.94
CA ASP A 137 -10.33 -16.71 -0.40
C ASP A 137 -10.38 -15.20 -0.70
N GLY A 138 -9.31 -14.51 -0.30
CA GLY A 138 -9.16 -13.06 -0.41
C GLY A 138 -7.85 -12.58 0.23
N GLU A 139 -7.54 -11.29 0.07
CA GLU A 139 -6.38 -10.69 0.71
C GLU A 139 -6.67 -10.48 2.20
N VAL A 140 -6.28 -11.47 3.01
CA VAL A 140 -6.41 -11.44 4.47
C VAL A 140 -5.18 -10.80 5.05
N ALA A 141 -5.35 -9.69 5.75
CA ALA A 141 -4.30 -9.07 6.53
C ALA A 141 -4.41 -9.45 8.01
N SER A 142 -3.38 -10.11 8.52
CA SER A 142 -3.25 -10.51 9.93
C SER A 142 -2.49 -9.49 10.77
N SER A 143 -1.66 -8.65 10.12
CA SER A 143 -0.88 -7.58 10.74
C SER A 143 -1.26 -6.20 10.20
N VAL A 144 -0.93 -5.15 10.96
CA VAL A 144 -1.19 -3.75 10.56
C VAL A 144 -0.46 -3.42 9.25
N ASP A 145 0.77 -3.88 9.08
CA ASP A 145 1.55 -3.62 7.87
C ASP A 145 0.98 -4.34 6.65
N GLU A 146 0.48 -5.56 6.83
CA GLU A 146 -0.19 -6.34 5.80
C GLU A 146 -1.53 -5.69 5.41
N ALA A 147 -2.27 -5.15 6.38
CA ALA A 147 -3.53 -4.44 6.11
C ALA A 147 -3.28 -3.16 5.31
N ILE A 148 -2.19 -2.46 5.61
CA ILE A 148 -1.76 -1.29 4.85
C ILE A 148 -1.36 -1.68 3.42
N GLN A 149 -0.70 -2.83 3.23
CA GLN A 149 -0.34 -3.31 1.89
C GLN A 149 -1.56 -3.72 1.07
N VAL A 150 -2.51 -4.46 1.64
CA VAL A 150 -3.75 -4.87 0.95
C VAL A 150 -4.63 -3.67 0.60
N LEU A 151 -4.70 -2.67 1.48
CA LEU A 151 -5.47 -1.44 1.23
C LEU A 151 -4.73 -0.42 0.35
N ARG A 152 -3.46 -0.64 0.03
CA ARG A 152 -2.73 0.24 -0.91
C ARG A 152 -3.24 -0.01 -2.32
N ILE A 153 -4.02 0.94 -2.83
CA ILE A 153 -4.36 1.02 -4.25
C ILE A 153 -3.06 1.21 -5.02
N ALA A 154 -2.66 0.21 -5.82
CA ALA A 154 -1.40 0.20 -6.58
C ALA A 154 -1.25 1.37 -7.59
N ASP A 155 -2.34 2.09 -7.87
CA ASP A 155 -2.39 3.30 -8.71
C ASP A 155 -2.68 4.58 -7.92
N SER A 156 -2.53 4.56 -6.59
CA SER A 156 -2.66 5.79 -5.80
C SER A 156 -1.57 6.77 -6.26
N PRO A 157 -1.90 8.04 -6.53
CA PRO A 157 -0.94 9.03 -7.03
C PRO A 157 0.09 9.43 -5.96
N ALA A 158 0.09 8.75 -4.81
CA ALA A 158 1.14 8.73 -3.80
C ALA A 158 2.34 7.83 -4.17
N ASP A 159 2.18 6.82 -5.04
CA ASP A 159 3.27 5.95 -5.51
C ASP A 159 4.01 6.52 -6.72
N VAL A 160 3.39 7.45 -7.46
CA VAL A 160 4.10 8.22 -8.48
C VAL A 160 5.00 9.21 -7.76
N GLU A 161 6.31 8.98 -7.83
CA GLU A 161 7.30 9.83 -7.15
C GLU A 161 7.15 11.29 -7.60
N ARG A 162 6.76 12.15 -6.66
CA ARG A 162 6.61 13.61 -6.87
C ARG A 162 7.83 14.41 -6.45
N HIS A 163 8.75 13.81 -5.66
CA HIS A 163 9.93 14.52 -5.11
C HIS A 163 11.23 13.75 -5.35
N PRO A 164 11.63 13.55 -6.62
CA PRO A 164 12.89 12.88 -6.96
C PRO A 164 14.10 13.52 -6.25
N GLU A 165 14.11 14.84 -6.09
CA GLU A 165 15.15 15.61 -5.38
C GLU A 165 15.42 15.12 -3.95
N LYS A 166 14.40 14.64 -3.22
CA LYS A 166 14.58 14.15 -1.85
C LYS A 166 15.26 12.78 -1.83
N ARG A 167 14.98 11.92 -2.80
CA ARG A 167 15.56 10.58 -2.91
C ARG A 167 16.97 10.59 -3.48
N MET A 168 17.35 11.61 -4.26
CA MET A 168 18.69 11.79 -4.82
C MET A 168 19.82 11.54 -3.83
N LYS A 169 19.69 12.06 -2.61
CA LYS A 169 20.74 11.91 -1.60
C LYS A 169 20.84 10.47 -1.11
N ALA A 170 19.70 9.84 -0.82
CA ALA A 170 19.65 8.47 -0.32
C ALA A 170 20.10 7.45 -1.38
N SER A 171 19.69 7.67 -2.64
CA SER A 171 20.07 6.80 -3.74
C SER A 171 21.55 6.98 -4.13
N TYR A 172 22.07 8.21 -4.09
CA TYR A 172 23.51 8.47 -4.27
C TYR A 172 24.35 7.83 -3.17
N THR A 173 23.93 7.88 -1.89
CA THR A 173 24.66 7.20 -0.80
C THR A 173 24.67 5.69 -0.98
N ALA A 174 23.54 5.08 -1.35
CA ALA A 174 23.46 3.65 -1.63
C ALA A 174 24.34 3.23 -2.81
N PHE A 175 24.43 4.08 -3.84
CA PHE A 175 25.31 3.85 -4.99
C PHE A 175 26.79 4.03 -4.65
N GLU A 176 27.13 5.03 -3.83
CA GLU A 176 28.49 5.25 -3.34
C GLU A 176 28.97 4.05 -2.53
N GLU A 177 28.19 3.55 -1.58
CA GLU A 177 28.57 2.39 -0.77
C GLU A 177 28.86 1.13 -1.60
N ARG A 178 28.10 0.90 -2.68
CA ARG A 178 28.27 -0.26 -3.56
C ARG A 178 29.44 -0.12 -4.54
N ASN A 179 29.62 1.06 -5.15
CA ASN A 179 30.55 1.23 -6.27
C ASN A 179 31.90 1.84 -5.85
N LEU A 180 31.98 2.53 -4.71
CA LEU A 180 33.23 3.09 -4.19
C LEU A 180 34.35 2.04 -3.98
N PRO A 181 34.11 0.86 -3.38
CA PRO A 181 35.17 -0.16 -3.24
C PRO A 181 35.62 -0.68 -4.60
N ARG A 182 34.69 -0.94 -5.53
CA ARG A 182 34.99 -1.39 -6.90
C ARG A 182 35.90 -0.40 -7.64
N LEU A 183 35.54 0.88 -7.66
CA LEU A 183 36.33 1.90 -8.36
C LEU A 183 37.70 2.12 -7.71
N ARG A 184 37.84 1.87 -6.41
CA ARG A 184 39.12 1.95 -5.70
C ARG A 184 40.04 0.77 -6.02
N GLU A 185 39.49 -0.42 -6.21
CA GLU A 185 40.23 -1.59 -6.67
C GLU A 185 40.66 -1.46 -8.13
N GLU A 186 39.78 -0.94 -8.99
CA GLU A 186 40.09 -0.70 -10.41
C GLU A 186 41.12 0.43 -10.60
N ASN A 187 41.14 1.43 -9.71
CA ASN A 187 42.02 2.60 -9.80
C ASN A 187 42.77 2.89 -8.49
N PRO A 188 43.73 2.04 -8.07
CA PRO A 188 44.40 2.16 -6.77
C PRO A 188 45.30 3.39 -6.66
N ASN A 189 45.78 3.93 -7.80
CA ASN A 189 46.68 5.09 -7.85
C ASN A 189 45.94 6.45 -7.80
N MET A 190 44.61 6.44 -7.89
CA MET A 190 43.81 7.66 -7.95
C MET A 190 43.45 8.16 -6.55
N ARG A 191 43.42 9.49 -6.39
CA ARG A 191 42.99 10.11 -5.14
C ARG A 191 41.49 9.91 -4.97
N LEU A 192 41.02 9.78 -3.73
CA LEU A 192 39.60 9.61 -3.40
C LEU A 192 38.69 10.68 -4.04
N SER A 193 39.17 11.92 -4.21
CA SER A 193 38.38 12.97 -4.89
C SER A 193 38.17 12.67 -6.38
N GLN A 194 39.16 12.10 -7.06
CA GLN A 194 39.07 11.72 -8.47
C GLN A 194 38.15 10.51 -8.63
N ILE A 195 38.27 9.53 -7.72
CA ILE A 195 37.38 8.36 -7.67
C ILE A 195 35.92 8.80 -7.46
N LYS A 196 35.64 9.69 -6.50
CA LYS A 196 34.29 10.25 -6.29
C LYS A 196 33.79 11.04 -7.50
N GLN A 197 34.67 11.70 -8.25
CA GLN A 197 34.29 12.41 -9.47
C GLN A 197 33.90 11.46 -10.60
N MET A 198 34.61 10.33 -10.75
CA MET A 198 34.24 9.26 -11.68
C MET A 198 32.92 8.60 -11.27
N LEU A 199 32.78 8.26 -9.98
CA LEU A 199 31.56 7.73 -9.40
C LEU A 199 30.36 8.65 -9.66
N HIS A 200 30.51 9.96 -9.47
CA HIS A 200 29.44 10.92 -9.72
C HIS A 200 29.06 10.99 -11.21
N ARG A 201 30.03 10.84 -12.12
CA ARG A 201 29.77 10.77 -13.57
C ARG A 201 29.02 9.50 -13.96
N GLU A 202 29.37 8.37 -13.36
CA GLU A 202 28.63 7.11 -13.54
C GLU A 202 27.22 7.19 -12.95
N TRP A 203 27.09 7.81 -11.77
CA TRP A 203 25.82 8.03 -11.12
C TRP A 203 24.84 8.84 -11.98
N LEU A 204 25.29 9.94 -12.59
CA LEU A 204 24.44 10.77 -13.44
C LEU A 204 23.85 9.98 -14.63
N LYS A 205 24.55 8.95 -15.11
CA LYS A 205 24.11 8.08 -16.21
C LYS A 205 23.39 6.81 -15.74
N SER A 206 23.46 6.49 -14.45
CA SER A 206 22.90 5.27 -13.89
C SER A 206 21.37 5.31 -13.88
N PRO A 207 20.69 4.17 -14.10
CA PRO A 207 19.22 4.08 -13.92
C PRO A 207 18.80 4.26 -12.45
N GLU A 208 19.72 4.07 -11.51
CA GLU A 208 19.49 4.26 -10.07
C GLU A 208 19.28 5.74 -9.69
N ASN A 209 19.64 6.67 -10.58
CA ASN A 209 19.41 8.10 -10.40
C ASN A 209 17.90 8.41 -10.59
N PRO A 210 17.18 8.87 -9.53
CA PRO A 210 15.75 9.18 -9.61
C PRO A 210 15.38 10.25 -10.66
N LEU A 211 16.34 11.06 -11.11
CA LEU A 211 16.13 12.03 -12.19
C LEU A 211 16.08 11.39 -13.58
N ASN A 212 16.65 10.19 -13.74
CA ASN A 212 16.60 9.44 -15.00
C ASN A 212 15.34 8.58 -15.11
N ALA A 213 14.58 8.44 -14.01
CA ALA A 213 13.32 7.70 -13.95
C ALA A 213 12.11 8.63 -14.24
N SER A 214 11.02 8.05 -14.74
CA SER A 214 9.75 8.77 -14.98
C SER A 214 9.18 9.30 -13.67
N HIS A 215 9.09 10.63 -13.52
CA HIS A 215 8.51 11.29 -12.35
C HIS A 215 7.37 12.23 -12.76
N SER A 216 6.36 12.40 -11.88
CA SER A 216 5.26 13.34 -12.13
C SER A 216 5.56 14.71 -11.52
N HIS A 217 5.19 15.76 -12.23
CA HIS A 217 5.31 17.13 -11.71
C HIS A 217 4.27 17.34 -10.61
N TYR A 218 4.71 17.88 -9.47
CA TYR A 218 3.87 18.15 -8.30
C TYR A 218 2.59 18.96 -8.64
N ASN A 219 2.65 19.85 -9.63
CA ASN A 219 1.54 20.72 -10.04
C ASN A 219 0.75 20.21 -11.26
N LYS A 220 0.91 18.95 -11.66
CA LYS A 220 0.13 18.40 -12.78
C LYS A 220 -1.32 18.24 -12.34
N LYS A 221 -2.21 19.10 -12.83
CA LYS A 221 -3.67 18.95 -12.66
C LYS A 221 -4.13 17.66 -13.37
N PRO A 222 -5.14 16.97 -12.83
CA PRO A 222 -5.68 15.75 -13.43
C PRO A 222 -6.19 15.99 -14.85
#